data_AF-A0A238KES9-F1
#
_entry.id   AF-A0A238KES9-F1
#
_cell.length_a   1.000
_cell.length_b   1.000
_cell.length_c   1.000
_cell.angle_alpha   90.00
_cell.angle_beta   90.00
_cell.angle_gamma   90.00
#
_symmetry.space_group_name_H-M   'P 1'
#
loop_
_entity.id
_entity.type
_entity.pdbx_description
1 polymer ?
#
loop_
_entity_poly.entity_id
_entity_poly.type
_entity_poly.pdbx_seq_one_letter_code
_entity_poly.pdbx_strand_id
1 'polypeptide(L)'
;MALSSDIVATYRRPGKVVARLMEMGTREDRALVFVMGAAFVMFIAQWPGLAREAHLAGTPLSISIGKAFVIVVFGLPLALYFVGFVTHWIARALGGKGTAFGSRLALFWAFLAMSPLLLFYGLVAGFVGPGTQAELVKLLCWLVFLWFWIAGLRTVHRADQTGQGV
;
A
#
# COMPACT_ATOMS: atom_id res chain seq x y z
N MET A 1 -11.84 16.11 1.33
CA MET A 1 -10.75 16.58 2.20
C MET A 1 -9.42 16.17 1.60
N ALA A 2 -8.32 16.87 1.94
CA ALA A 2 -7.02 16.67 1.32
C ALA A 2 -6.41 15.30 1.70
N LEU A 3 -5.99 14.54 0.68
CA LEU A 3 -5.36 13.22 0.78
C LEU A 3 -4.24 13.13 1.83
N SER A 4 -3.46 14.20 1.99
CA SER A 4 -2.37 14.29 2.97
C SER A 4 -2.84 14.24 4.42
N SER A 5 -3.99 14.86 4.74
CA SER A 5 -4.54 14.85 6.10
C SER A 5 -5.05 13.46 6.50
N ASP A 6 -5.66 12.75 5.56
CA ASP A 6 -6.14 11.39 5.78
C ASP A 6 -4.97 10.39 5.94
N ILE A 7 -3.83 10.59 5.27
CA ILE A 7 -2.60 9.80 5.47
C ILE A 7 -2.12 9.93 6.93
N VAL A 8 -2.01 11.16 7.44
CA VAL A 8 -1.58 11.41 8.84
C VAL A 8 -2.60 10.84 9.83
N ALA A 9 -3.90 10.94 9.54
CA ALA A 9 -4.94 10.36 10.37
C ALA A 9 -4.89 8.82 10.41
N THR A 10 -4.42 8.19 9.34
CA THR A 10 -4.29 6.72 9.23
C THR A 10 -3.22 6.18 10.17
N TYR A 11 -2.14 6.92 10.41
CA TYR A 11 -1.13 6.56 11.41
C TYR A 11 -1.69 6.48 12.83
N ARG A 12 -2.72 7.27 13.13
CA ARG A 12 -3.32 7.33 14.47
C ARG A 12 -4.51 6.38 14.61
N ARG A 13 -5.38 6.28 13.60
CA ARG A 13 -6.63 5.49 13.61
C ARG A 13 -7.00 5.00 12.21
N PRO A 14 -6.33 3.95 11.69
CA PRO A 14 -6.52 3.49 10.32
C PRO A 14 -7.96 3.01 10.05
N GLY A 15 -8.60 2.38 11.03
CA GLY A 15 -9.99 1.92 10.90
C GLY A 15 -11.00 3.04 10.67
N LYS A 16 -10.85 4.20 11.35
CA LYS A 16 -11.79 5.33 11.20
C LYS A 16 -11.74 5.94 9.80
N VAL A 17 -10.56 5.93 9.17
CA VAL A 17 -10.38 6.45 7.81
C VAL A 17 -11.02 5.50 6.80
N VAL A 18 -10.83 4.18 6.96
CA VAL A 18 -11.49 3.17 6.12
C VAL A 18 -13.01 3.23 6.25
N ALA A 19 -13.56 3.36 7.46
CA ALA A 19 -15.00 3.52 7.68
C ALA A 19 -15.55 4.76 6.96
N ARG A 20 -14.87 5.91 7.10
CA ARG A 20 -15.23 7.15 6.42
C ARG A 20 -15.12 7.05 4.88
N LEU A 21 -14.13 6.32 4.38
CA LEU A 21 -13.97 6.05 2.95
C LEU A 21 -15.10 5.18 2.40
N MET A 22 -15.64 4.24 3.18
CA MET A 22 -16.83 3.46 2.79
C MET A 22 -18.12 4.29 2.80
N GLU A 23 -18.26 5.24 3.73
CA GLU A 23 -19.39 6.18 3.78
C GLU A 23 -19.45 7.10 2.55
N MET A 24 -18.32 7.33 1.87
CA MET A 24 -18.23 8.15 0.65
C MET A 24 -18.69 7.47 -0.64
N GLY A 25 -19.23 6.24 -0.55
CA GLY A 25 -19.82 5.49 -1.66
C GLY A 25 -18.86 4.61 -2.45
N THR A 26 -19.40 3.51 -2.98
CA THR A 26 -18.70 2.48 -3.77
C THR A 26 -18.22 3.05 -5.11
N ARG A 27 -16.96 3.52 -5.18
CA ARG A 27 -16.33 3.95 -6.44
C ARG A 27 -15.00 3.23 -6.65
N GLU A 28 -14.99 2.26 -7.56
CA GLU A 28 -13.78 1.51 -7.95
C GLU A 28 -12.71 2.43 -8.55
N ASP A 29 -13.13 3.51 -9.22
CA ASP A 29 -12.27 4.52 -9.81
C ASP A 29 -11.33 5.14 -8.75
N ARG A 30 -11.81 5.36 -7.52
CA ARG A 30 -10.97 5.91 -6.44
C ARG A 30 -9.94 4.90 -5.92
N ALA A 31 -10.32 3.64 -5.84
CA ALA A 31 -9.43 2.55 -5.46
C ALA A 31 -8.24 2.45 -6.43
N LEU A 32 -8.50 2.58 -7.73
CA LEU A 32 -7.45 2.64 -8.75
C LEU A 32 -6.56 3.87 -8.60
N VAL A 33 -7.15 5.05 -8.34
CA VAL A 33 -6.37 6.28 -8.10
C VAL A 33 -5.42 6.14 -6.90
N PHE A 34 -5.85 5.48 -5.82
CA PHE A 34 -4.98 5.25 -4.66
C PHE A 34 -3.83 4.30 -4.98
N VAL A 35 -4.09 3.21 -5.70
CA VAL A 35 -3.04 2.27 -6.12
C VAL A 35 -2.06 2.93 -7.08
N MET A 36 -2.55 3.71 -8.05
CA MET A 36 -1.72 4.45 -8.99
C MET A 36 -0.87 5.51 -8.27
N GLY A 37 -1.46 6.25 -7.32
CA GLY A 37 -0.71 7.19 -6.49
C GLY A 37 0.38 6.51 -5.68
N ALA A 38 0.07 5.36 -5.05
CA ALA A 38 1.05 4.62 -4.27
C ALA A 38 2.15 4.00 -5.14
N ALA A 39 1.81 3.50 -6.33
CA ALA A 39 2.76 3.04 -7.34
C ALA A 39 3.72 4.16 -7.75
N PHE A 40 3.20 5.36 -8.05
CA PHE A 40 4.04 6.51 -8.38
C PHE A 40 5.00 6.88 -7.26
N VAL A 41 4.53 6.92 -6.00
CA VAL A 41 5.40 7.22 -4.87
C VAL A 41 6.46 6.13 -4.67
N MET A 42 6.09 4.85 -4.81
CA MET A 42 7.03 3.75 -4.73
C MET A 42 8.09 3.79 -5.84
N PHE A 43 7.70 4.19 -7.05
CA PHE A 43 8.62 4.36 -8.17
C PHE A 43 9.66 5.44 -7.85
N ILE A 44 9.22 6.61 -7.37
CA ILE A 44 10.11 7.70 -6.95
C ILE A 44 11.02 7.24 -5.80
N ALA A 45 10.50 6.47 -4.84
CA ALA A 45 11.27 5.94 -3.72
C ALA A 45 12.41 5.01 -4.17
N GLN A 46 12.26 4.27 -5.27
CA GLN A 46 13.29 3.33 -5.73
C GLN A 46 14.45 4.00 -6.48
N TRP A 47 14.27 5.22 -6.99
CA TRP A 47 15.29 5.95 -7.74
C TRP A 47 16.65 6.06 -7.04
N PRO A 48 16.74 6.49 -5.76
CA PRO A 48 18.03 6.61 -5.08
C PRO A 48 18.80 5.28 -4.98
N GLY A 49 18.12 4.16 -4.73
CA GLY A 49 18.74 2.83 -4.71
C GLY A 49 19.24 2.40 -6.10
N LEU A 50 18.39 2.55 -7.11
CA LEU A 50 18.71 2.19 -8.50
C LEU A 50 19.83 3.05 -9.09
N ALA A 51 19.88 4.34 -8.74
CA ALA A 51 20.95 5.25 -9.16
C ALA A 51 22.30 4.81 -8.62
N ARG A 52 22.35 4.39 -7.35
CA ARG A 52 23.57 3.85 -6.74
C ARG A 52 24.01 2.55 -7.41
N GLU A 53 23.10 1.60 -7.59
CA GLU A 53 23.40 0.31 -8.22
C GLU A 53 23.91 0.49 -9.65
N ALA A 54 23.25 1.34 -10.45
CA ALA A 54 23.67 1.64 -11.82
C ALA A 54 25.07 2.28 -11.85
N HIS A 55 25.34 3.19 -10.91
CA HIS A 55 26.65 3.83 -10.77
C HIS A 55 27.76 2.84 -10.42
N LEU A 56 27.50 1.91 -9.47
CA LEU A 56 28.48 0.90 -9.05
C LEU A 56 28.69 -0.20 -10.11
N ALA A 57 27.64 -0.59 -10.83
CA ALA A 57 27.70 -1.63 -11.85
C ALA A 57 28.18 -1.12 -13.23
N GLY A 58 28.35 0.20 -13.40
CA GLY A 58 28.68 0.81 -14.70
C GLY A 58 27.60 0.60 -15.76
N THR A 59 26.35 0.33 -15.35
CA THR A 59 25.25 0.06 -16.28
C THR A 59 24.45 1.32 -16.59
N PRO A 60 23.80 1.41 -17.77
CA PRO A 60 22.96 2.56 -18.10
C PRO A 60 21.77 2.65 -17.14
N LEU A 61 21.68 3.77 -16.42
CA LEU A 61 20.57 4.04 -15.48
C LEU A 61 19.18 3.94 -16.14
N SER A 62 19.09 4.26 -17.43
CA SER A 62 17.86 4.15 -18.22
C SER A 62 17.26 2.74 -18.23
N ILE A 63 18.10 1.70 -18.21
CA ILE A 63 17.64 0.31 -18.17
C ILE A 63 17.05 -0.01 -16.79
N SER A 64 17.73 0.39 -15.72
CA SER A 64 17.29 0.16 -14.34
C SER A 64 15.98 0.89 -14.03
N ILE A 65 15.86 2.16 -14.44
CA ILE A 65 14.62 2.94 -14.29
C ILE A 65 13.50 2.35 -15.15
N GLY A 66 13.79 1.95 -16.40
CA GLY A 66 12.81 1.32 -17.28
C GLY A 66 12.23 0.03 -16.70
N LYS A 67 13.08 -0.84 -16.15
CA LYS A 67 12.64 -2.06 -15.44
C LYS A 67 11.77 -1.74 -14.22
N ALA A 68 12.20 -0.79 -13.40
CA ALA A 68 11.46 -0.39 -12.21
C ALA A 68 10.08 0.18 -12.54
N PHE A 69 9.98 0.98 -13.60
CA PHE A 69 8.70 1.50 -14.07
C PHE A 69 7.73 0.38 -14.42
N VAL A 70 8.15 -0.62 -15.20
CA VAL A 70 7.28 -1.74 -15.58
C VAL A 70 6.80 -2.52 -14.35
N ILE A 71 7.72 -2.86 -13.44
CA ILE A 71 7.39 -3.61 -12.22
C ILE A 71 6.46 -2.80 -11.30
N VAL A 72 6.71 -1.51 -11.13
CA VAL A 72 5.93 -0.70 -10.18
C VAL A 72 4.58 -0.26 -10.78
N VAL A 73 4.53 0.13 -12.05
CA VAL A 73 3.28 0.63 -12.67
C VAL A 73 2.35 -0.53 -13.06
N PHE A 74 2.88 -1.66 -13.50
CA PHE A 74 2.05 -2.81 -13.90
C PHE A 74 2.08 -3.95 -12.88
N GLY A 75 3.25 -4.25 -12.33
CA GLY A 75 3.39 -5.35 -11.36
C GLY A 75 2.76 -5.04 -10.01
N LEU A 76 2.92 -3.82 -9.48
CA LEU A 76 2.38 -3.47 -8.16
C LEU A 76 0.84 -3.50 -8.10
N PRO A 77 0.09 -2.89 -9.03
CA PRO A 77 -1.36 -2.99 -9.02
C PRO A 77 -1.83 -4.43 -9.16
N LEU A 78 -1.18 -5.22 -10.03
CA LEU A 78 -1.54 -6.61 -10.25
C LEU A 78 -1.28 -7.46 -8.99
N ALA A 79 -0.15 -7.25 -8.32
CA ALA A 79 0.17 -7.89 -7.05
C ALA A 79 -0.84 -7.51 -5.96
N LEU A 80 -1.18 -6.22 -5.84
CA LEU A 80 -2.19 -5.74 -4.89
C LEU A 80 -3.58 -6.30 -5.21
N TYR A 81 -3.92 -6.46 -6.49
CA TYR A 81 -5.17 -7.07 -6.92
C TYR A 81 -5.22 -8.55 -6.54
N PHE A 82 -4.11 -9.28 -6.75
CA PHE A 82 -3.97 -10.67 -6.35
C PHE A 82 -4.11 -10.83 -4.83
N VAL A 83 -3.41 -9.98 -4.05
CA VAL A 83 -3.54 -9.97 -2.59
C VAL A 83 -4.98 -9.63 -2.18
N GLY A 84 -5.62 -8.63 -2.81
CA GLY A 84 -7.01 -8.28 -2.56
C GLY A 84 -7.97 -9.44 -2.85
N PHE A 85 -7.70 -10.22 -3.90
CA PHE A 85 -8.45 -11.42 -4.23
C PHE A 85 -8.25 -12.53 -3.18
N VAL A 86 -7.01 -12.82 -2.79
CA VAL A 86 -6.67 -13.79 -1.73
C VAL A 86 -7.31 -13.38 -0.40
N THR A 87 -7.27 -12.09 -0.07
CA THR A 87 -7.89 -11.53 1.14
C THR A 87 -9.39 -11.76 1.16
N HIS A 88 -10.06 -11.51 0.02
CA HIS A 88 -11.49 -11.76 -0.11
C HIS A 88 -11.81 -13.25 0.00
N TRP A 89 -10.97 -14.11 -0.59
CA TRP A 89 -11.10 -15.57 -0.48
C TRP A 89 -10.96 -16.07 0.96
N ILE A 90 -9.96 -15.59 1.69
CA ILE A 90 -9.75 -15.93 3.11
C ILE A 90 -10.91 -15.41 3.96
N ALA A 91 -11.36 -14.16 3.74
CA ALA A 91 -12.50 -13.59 4.43
C ALA A 91 -13.80 -14.38 4.19
N ARG A 92 -14.01 -14.84 2.95
CA ARG A 92 -15.14 -15.69 2.58
C ARG A 92 -15.04 -17.08 3.22
N ALA A 93 -13.85 -17.68 3.27
CA ALA A 93 -13.60 -18.96 3.94
C ALA A 93 -13.84 -18.89 5.46
N LEU A 94 -13.61 -17.72 6.07
CA LEU A 94 -13.86 -17.44 7.50
C LEU A 94 -15.30 -16.99 7.81
N GLY A 95 -16.22 -17.01 6.83
CA GLY A 95 -17.63 -16.67 7.04
C GLY A 95 -17.94 -15.16 7.08
N GLY A 96 -17.01 -14.33 6.63
CA GLY A 96 -17.18 -12.87 6.56
C GLY A 96 -18.09 -12.43 5.42
N LYS A 97 -19.15 -11.65 5.75
CA LYS A 97 -20.05 -11.03 4.76
C LYS A 97 -19.50 -9.72 4.15
N GLY A 98 -18.32 -9.27 4.62
CA GLY A 98 -17.69 -8.04 4.16
C GLY A 98 -17.52 -7.99 2.64
N THR A 99 -18.06 -6.95 2.02
CA THR A 99 -18.05 -6.76 0.57
C THR A 99 -16.62 -6.82 -0.01
N ALA A 100 -16.46 -7.47 -1.16
CA ALA A 100 -15.17 -7.55 -1.88
C ALA A 100 -14.55 -6.16 -2.12
N PHE A 101 -15.40 -5.15 -2.28
CA PHE A 101 -15.02 -3.75 -2.44
C PHE A 101 -14.37 -3.16 -1.18
N GLY A 102 -14.98 -3.33 0.01
CA GLY A 102 -14.45 -2.79 1.26
C GLY A 102 -13.07 -3.36 1.61
N SER A 103 -12.86 -4.65 1.35
CA SER A 103 -11.57 -5.33 1.55
C SER A 103 -10.47 -4.79 0.62
N ARG A 104 -10.78 -4.53 -0.65
CA ARG A 104 -9.82 -3.94 -1.61
C ARG A 104 -9.49 -2.50 -1.26
N LEU A 105 -10.50 -1.70 -0.93
CA LEU A 105 -10.34 -0.30 -0.54
C LEU A 105 -9.44 -0.16 0.70
N ALA A 106 -9.62 -1.02 1.71
CA ALA A 106 -8.78 -1.06 2.90
C ALA A 106 -7.32 -1.41 2.56
N LEU A 107 -7.09 -2.38 1.66
CA LEU A 107 -5.75 -2.79 1.22
C LEU A 107 -5.04 -1.66 0.47
N PHE A 108 -5.72 -1.05 -0.50
CA PHE A 108 -5.15 0.02 -1.32
C PHE A 108 -4.87 1.27 -0.50
N TRP A 109 -5.75 1.59 0.44
CA TRP A 109 -5.55 2.68 1.38
C TRP A 109 -4.34 2.42 2.30
N ALA A 110 -4.22 1.20 2.86
CA ALA A 110 -3.08 0.82 3.68
C ALA A 110 -1.75 0.96 2.92
N PHE A 111 -1.74 0.58 1.64
CA PHE A 111 -0.55 0.72 0.79
C PHE A 111 -0.22 2.19 0.49
N LEU A 112 -1.22 3.03 0.23
CA LEU A 112 -1.02 4.47 0.02
C LEU A 112 -0.53 5.16 1.31
N ALA A 113 -1.09 4.82 2.47
CA ALA A 113 -0.68 5.37 3.76
C ALA A 113 0.76 4.98 4.14
N MET A 114 1.26 3.87 3.59
CA MET A 114 2.63 3.41 3.75
C MET A 114 3.64 4.13 2.84
N SER A 115 3.18 4.92 1.88
CA SER A 115 4.04 5.66 0.94
C SER A 115 5.17 6.49 1.58
N PRO A 116 5.01 7.16 2.75
CA PRO A 116 6.10 7.91 3.38
C PRO A 116 7.23 7.00 3.91
N LEU A 117 6.85 5.81 4.42
CA LEU A 117 7.81 4.79 4.86
C LEU A 117 8.58 4.21 3.69
N LEU A 118 7.93 4.00 2.54
CA LEU A 118 8.59 3.54 1.33
C LEU A 118 9.63 4.55 0.82
N LEU A 119 9.29 5.85 0.84
CA LEU A 119 10.24 6.92 0.52
C LEU A 119 11.45 6.92 1.47
N PHE A 120 11.20 6.74 2.77
CA PHE A 120 12.27 6.64 3.76
C PHE A 120 13.18 5.43 3.52
N TYR A 121 12.59 4.26 3.25
CA TYR A 121 13.35 3.05 2.88
C TYR A 121 14.20 3.27 1.63
N GLY A 122 13.64 3.88 0.58
CA GLY A 122 14.34 4.22 -0.64
C GLY A 122 15.55 5.12 -0.42
N LEU A 123 15.38 6.13 0.43
CA LEU A 123 16.46 7.03 0.83
C LEU A 123 17.57 6.27 1.58
N VAL A 124 17.21 5.46 2.57
CA VAL A 124 18.17 4.65 3.34
C VAL A 124 18.93 3.70 2.41
N ALA A 125 18.24 3.03 1.50
CA ALA A 125 18.85 2.11 0.54
C ALA A 125 19.84 2.81 -0.41
N GLY A 126 19.52 4.02 -0.88
CA GLY A 126 20.41 4.79 -1.76
C GLY A 126 21.63 5.41 -1.04
N PHE A 127 21.47 5.91 0.18
CA PHE A 127 22.57 6.55 0.91
C PHE A 127 23.49 5.53 1.58
N VAL A 128 22.94 4.52 2.25
CA VAL A 128 23.70 3.53 3.02
C VAL A 128 24.18 2.36 2.15
N GLY A 129 23.38 1.94 1.17
CA GLY A 129 23.61 0.72 0.38
C GLY A 129 23.00 -0.54 1.03
N PRO A 130 23.17 -1.72 0.40
CA PRO A 130 22.65 -2.98 0.92
C PRO A 130 23.36 -3.37 2.22
N GLY A 131 22.61 -3.43 3.31
CA GLY A 131 23.11 -3.79 4.65
C GLY A 131 21.97 -4.01 5.65
N THR A 132 22.32 -4.43 6.87
CA THR A 132 21.37 -4.79 7.93
C THR A 132 20.35 -3.68 8.24
N GLN A 133 20.74 -2.41 8.09
CA GLN A 133 19.88 -1.25 8.32
C GLN A 133 18.74 -1.16 7.29
N ALA A 134 19.04 -1.40 6.01
CA ALA A 134 18.03 -1.44 4.96
C ALA A 134 17.06 -2.60 5.19
N GLU A 135 17.56 -3.77 5.62
CA GLU A 135 16.69 -4.90 5.96
C GLU A 135 15.78 -4.63 7.16
N LEU A 136 16.28 -3.96 8.20
CA LEU A 136 15.48 -3.56 9.36
C LEU A 136 14.37 -2.58 8.97
N VAL A 137 14.68 -1.58 8.14
CA VAL A 137 13.66 -0.64 7.65
C VAL A 137 12.65 -1.35 6.76
N LYS A 138 13.07 -2.31 5.93
CA LYS A 138 12.17 -3.15 5.13
C LYS A 138 11.25 -3.99 6.01
N LEU A 139 11.77 -4.58 7.09
CA LEU A 139 11.00 -5.34 8.07
C LEU A 139 9.98 -4.44 8.78
N LEU A 140 10.41 -3.25 9.23
CA LEU A 140 9.53 -2.27 9.87
C LEU A 140 8.40 -1.83 8.93
N CYS A 141 8.74 -1.55 7.68
CA CYS A 141 7.77 -1.29 6.62
C CYS A 141 6.74 -2.43 6.53
N TRP A 142 7.21 -3.68 6.44
CA TRP A 142 6.34 -4.86 6.40
C TRP A 142 5.42 -4.97 7.62
N LEU A 143 5.92 -4.72 8.83
CA LEU A 143 5.12 -4.77 10.05
C LEU A 143 4.05 -3.67 10.07
N VAL A 144 4.38 -2.45 9.66
CA VAL A 144 3.42 -1.34 9.59
C VAL A 144 2.35 -1.61 8.52
N PHE A 145 2.73 -2.19 7.39
CA PHE A 145 1.79 -2.62 6.35
C PHE A 145 0.77 -3.62 6.92
N LEU A 146 1.25 -4.67 7.59
CA LEU A 146 0.41 -5.67 8.24
C LEU A 146 -0.51 -5.03 9.27
N TRP A 147 0.00 -4.09 10.08
CA TRP A 147 -0.80 -3.39 11.07
C TRP A 147 -1.94 -2.58 10.43
N PHE A 148 -1.65 -1.77 9.41
CA PHE A 148 -2.67 -1.00 8.69
C PHE A 148 -3.70 -1.90 8.02
N TRP A 149 -3.24 -3.00 7.42
CA TRP A 149 -4.10 -3.95 6.74
C TRP A 149 -5.04 -4.68 7.71
N ILE A 150 -4.52 -5.23 8.82
CA ILE A 150 -5.33 -5.92 9.83
C ILE A 150 -6.34 -4.96 10.47
N ALA A 151 -5.92 -3.72 10.76
CA ALA A 151 -6.82 -2.72 11.34
C ALA A 151 -7.92 -2.27 10.36
N GLY A 152 -7.60 -2.17 9.07
CA GLY A 152 -8.59 -1.92 8.01
C GLY A 152 -9.62 -3.05 7.89
N LEU A 153 -9.14 -4.31 7.82
CA LEU A 153 -9.99 -5.50 7.72
C LEU A 153 -10.95 -5.65 8.91
N ARG A 154 -10.45 -5.47 10.14
CA ARG A 154 -11.29 -5.50 11.35
C ARG A 154 -12.42 -4.48 11.30
N THR A 155 -12.18 -3.33 10.67
CA THR A 155 -13.18 -2.26 10.61
C THR A 155 -14.24 -2.53 9.56
N VAL A 156 -13.85 -3.07 8.40
CA VAL A 156 -14.79 -3.52 7.36
C VAL A 156 -15.71 -4.62 7.90
N HIS A 157 -15.17 -5.59 8.63
CA HIS A 157 -15.97 -6.65 9.25
C HIS A 157 -16.94 -6.14 10.33
N ARG A 158 -16.52 -5.14 11.11
CA ARG A 158 -17.33 -4.59 12.19
C ARG A 158 -18.45 -3.69 11.66
N ALA A 159 -18.20 -2.93 10.59
CA ALA A 159 -19.21 -2.11 9.93
C ALA A 159 -20.34 -2.95 9.34
N ASP A 160 -20.01 -4.09 8.71
CA ASP A 160 -20.98 -4.98 8.06
C ASP A 160 -21.94 -5.65 9.06
N GLN A 161 -21.47 -5.96 10.28
CA GLN A 161 -22.31 -6.48 11.36
C GLN A 161 -23.31 -5.44 11.90
N THR A 162 -23.06 -4.14 11.72
CA THR A 162 -23.91 -3.06 12.24
C THR A 162 -25.00 -2.65 11.24
N GLY A 163 -24.90 -3.08 9.98
CA GLY A 163 -25.81 -2.72 8.88
C GLY A 163 -26.97 -3.69 8.61
N GLN A 164 -27.12 -4.79 9.36
CA GLN A 164 -28.26 -5.74 9.23
C GLN A 164 -29.38 -5.51 10.25
N GLY A 165 -29.56 -4.26 10.71
CA GLY A 165 -30.49 -3.90 11.77
C GLY A 165 -31.53 -2.84 11.44
N VAL A 166 -31.85 -2.61 10.16
CA VAL A 166 -33.02 -1.81 9.73
C VAL A 166 -33.66 -2.46 8.52
#